data_AF-A0A4Z1IQF9-F1
#
_entry.id   AF-A0A4Z1IQF9-F1
#
_cell.length_a   1.000
_cell.length_b   1.000
_cell.length_c   1.000
_cell.angle_alpha   90.00
_cell.angle_beta   90.00
_cell.angle_gamma   90.00
#
_symmetry.space_group_name_H-M   'P 1'
#
loop_
_entity.id
_entity.type
_entity.pdbx_description
1 polymer ?
#
loop_
_entity_poly.entity_id
_entity_poly.type
_entity_poly.pdbx_seq_one_letter_code
_entity_poly.pdbx_strand_id
1 'polypeptide(L)'
;MQPDEKPCAAPQRFWDLYTPKPPVSASEPVKVPQTSTSRLESSAVPLLSPALDDREEAKTVLYLAYGSNLSAETFKGKRGIKPLSAVNVHVPAIDLTFDLCGIPYTEPCFANCQYKKDQSNSPRTKDYHKTRWHKGLVGVVYEVTREDYRTILATEGGGSSYKEEIVECFVLPKGSKTVDPNPSSNPFQAYTLLCPFNSEDANRIVRPDPNYAQPSARYLKLITDGAEEHNLPEEYVDYLHGIRSYTVTTIRQKTAQIIIMTFIVPVILTLFGLGKIFADKNGKLPDWLANAMRTLFRFVWVAYDRILKDKFGDGERTIERNGNDIEEMDLDKRWDEKKMSLL
;
A
#
# COMPACT_ATOMS: atom_id res chain seq x y z
N MET A 1 -4.20 19.80 40.87
CA MET A 1 -2.80 20.03 40.48
C MET A 1 -2.42 18.90 39.55
N GLN A 2 -2.74 19.06 38.26
CA GLN A 2 -2.38 18.08 37.21
C GLN A 2 -0.88 18.23 36.93
N PRO A 3 -0.11 17.15 36.75
CA PRO A 3 1.29 17.28 36.37
C PRO A 3 1.37 17.64 34.87
N ASP A 4 2.12 18.69 34.58
CA ASP A 4 2.49 19.15 33.25
C ASP A 4 3.10 18.02 32.41
N GLU A 5 2.42 17.62 31.33
CA GLU A 5 3.03 16.85 30.26
C GLU A 5 4.01 17.74 29.50
N LYS A 6 5.30 17.56 29.76
CA LYS A 6 6.37 18.17 28.99
C LYS A 6 6.29 17.74 27.51
N PRO A 7 6.49 18.67 26.55
CA PRO A 7 6.48 18.32 25.13
C PRO A 7 7.71 17.44 24.82
N CYS A 8 7.47 16.14 24.63
CA CYS A 8 8.50 15.19 24.27
C CYS A 8 8.89 15.36 22.79
N ALA A 9 10.20 15.51 22.54
CA ALA A 9 10.76 15.97 21.27
C ALA A 9 10.42 15.06 20.05
N ALA A 10 10.19 15.71 18.90
CA ALA A 10 9.83 15.13 17.61
C ALA A 10 10.64 13.91 17.07
N PRO A 11 11.91 13.65 17.44
CA PRO A 11 12.65 12.49 16.92
C PRO A 11 12.17 11.12 17.43
N GLN A 12 11.41 11.07 18.54
CA GLN A 12 11.05 9.81 19.20
C GLN A 12 9.87 9.08 18.56
N ARG A 13 8.98 9.77 17.83
CA ARG A 13 7.72 9.19 17.32
C ARG A 13 7.87 8.34 16.05
N PHE A 14 9.04 8.34 15.41
CA PHE A 14 9.25 7.68 14.13
C PHE A 14 9.91 6.29 14.26
N TRP A 15 10.75 6.08 15.28
CA TRP A 15 11.35 4.75 15.57
C TRP A 15 10.29 3.65 15.73
N ASP A 16 9.09 4.04 16.15
CA ASP A 16 7.88 3.22 16.28
C ASP A 16 7.42 2.51 14.98
N LEU A 17 7.91 2.92 13.80
CA LEU A 17 7.67 2.21 12.55
C LEU A 17 8.53 0.96 12.37
N TYR A 18 9.71 0.90 13.01
CA TYR A 18 10.73 -0.14 12.80
C TYR A 18 11.17 -0.86 14.08
N THR A 19 10.80 -0.37 15.27
CA THR A 19 11.00 -1.09 16.54
C THR A 19 9.72 -1.81 16.95
N PRO A 20 9.76 -3.13 17.25
CA PRO A 20 8.62 -3.83 17.84
C PRO A 20 8.26 -3.16 19.18
N LYS A 21 7.05 -2.62 19.29
CA LYS A 21 6.55 -2.13 20.58
C LYS A 21 6.01 -3.29 21.43
N PRO A 22 6.25 -3.31 22.74
CA PRO A 22 5.48 -4.16 23.64
C PRO A 22 4.00 -3.77 23.58
N PRO A 23 3.06 -4.72 23.77
CA PRO A 23 1.64 -4.44 23.67
C PRO A 23 1.25 -3.36 24.69
N VAL A 24 0.87 -2.19 24.18
CA VAL A 24 0.21 -1.16 24.98
C VAL A 24 -1.18 -1.71 25.32
N SER A 25 -1.51 -1.71 26.62
CA SER A 25 -2.80 -2.14 27.14
C SER A 25 -3.94 -1.54 26.32
N ALA A 26 -4.66 -2.39 25.59
CA ALA A 26 -5.71 -2.00 24.68
C ALA A 26 -6.89 -1.41 25.48
N SER A 27 -7.09 -0.10 25.39
CA SER A 27 -8.44 0.44 25.50
C SER A 27 -9.28 -0.21 24.40
N GLU A 28 -10.47 -0.73 24.74
CA GLU A 28 -11.35 -1.41 23.78
C GLU A 28 -11.47 -0.62 22.46
N PRO A 29 -11.34 -1.28 21.29
CA PRO A 29 -11.38 -0.59 20.02
C PRO A 29 -12.78 -0.02 19.80
N VAL A 30 -12.91 1.31 19.87
CA VAL A 30 -14.12 2.01 19.43
C VAL A 30 -14.36 1.62 17.96
N LYS A 31 -15.42 0.84 17.73
CA LYS A 31 -15.82 0.43 16.37
C LYS A 31 -16.18 1.68 15.58
N VAL A 32 -15.57 1.83 14.41
CA VAL A 32 -15.90 2.92 13.47
C VAL A 32 -17.35 2.72 13.03
N PRO A 33 -18.19 3.77 13.06
CA PRO A 33 -19.56 3.69 12.56
C PRO A 33 -19.63 3.27 11.10
N GLN A 34 -20.75 2.71 10.67
CA GLN A 34 -20.99 2.40 9.26
C GLN A 34 -21.36 3.67 8.49
N THR A 35 -20.84 3.81 7.27
CA THR A 35 -21.21 4.91 6.36
C THR A 35 -22.70 4.83 6.01
N SER A 36 -23.42 5.95 6.11
CA SER A 36 -24.87 5.98 5.85
C SER A 36 -25.20 5.87 4.36
N THR A 37 -26.34 5.27 4.03
CA THR A 37 -26.79 5.12 2.63
C THR A 37 -26.91 6.48 1.93
N SER A 38 -27.46 7.48 2.60
CA SER A 38 -27.60 8.84 2.07
C SER A 38 -26.24 9.48 1.73
N ARG A 39 -25.19 9.14 2.49
CA ARG A 39 -23.82 9.63 2.22
C ARG A 39 -23.19 8.95 1.01
N LEU A 40 -23.51 7.68 0.75
CA LEU A 40 -23.06 6.96 -0.44
C LEU A 40 -23.81 7.46 -1.68
N GLU A 41 -25.13 7.60 -1.59
CA GLU A 41 -25.99 8.12 -2.66
C GLU A 41 -25.59 9.54 -3.08
N SER A 42 -25.21 10.41 -2.13
CA SER A 42 -24.74 11.76 -2.45
C SER A 42 -23.43 11.79 -3.25
N SER A 43 -22.65 10.70 -3.18
CA SER A 43 -21.44 10.50 -3.99
C SER A 43 -21.66 9.66 -5.25
N ALA A 44 -22.89 9.20 -5.54
CA ALA A 44 -23.18 8.42 -6.73
C ALA A 44 -23.32 9.28 -8.01
N VAL A 45 -23.50 10.60 -7.86
CA VAL A 45 -23.62 11.52 -8.99
C VAL A 45 -22.22 11.95 -9.46
N PRO A 46 -21.86 11.74 -10.75
CA PRO A 46 -20.57 12.15 -11.28
C PRO A 46 -20.34 13.66 -11.09
N LEU A 47 -19.16 14.04 -10.60
CA LEU A 47 -18.70 15.43 -10.57
C LEU A 47 -18.58 15.96 -12.01
N LEU A 48 -19.67 16.54 -12.53
CA LEU A 48 -19.65 17.28 -13.78
C LEU A 48 -18.83 18.57 -13.59
N SER A 49 -17.55 18.50 -13.99
CA SER A 49 -16.60 19.61 -14.19
C SER A 49 -16.01 20.28 -12.94
N PRO A 50 -14.74 20.77 -13.02
CA PRO A 50 -14.09 21.54 -11.96
C PRO A 50 -14.57 23.00 -12.03
N ALA A 51 -15.84 23.23 -11.75
CA ALA A 51 -16.32 24.57 -11.43
C ALA A 51 -16.11 24.78 -9.93
N LEU A 52 -14.96 25.37 -9.61
CA LEU A 52 -14.74 26.15 -8.39
C LEU A 52 -15.94 27.11 -8.22
N ASP A 53 -16.76 26.93 -7.18
CA ASP A 53 -16.89 27.92 -6.08
C ASP A 53 -18.19 27.91 -5.25
N ASP A 54 -19.27 27.17 -5.55
CA ASP A 54 -20.55 27.44 -4.84
C ASP A 54 -21.34 26.25 -4.24
N ARG A 55 -20.79 25.04 -4.18
CA ARG A 55 -21.30 24.04 -3.22
C ARG A 55 -20.45 24.15 -1.98
N GLU A 56 -21.04 24.37 -0.81
CA GLU A 56 -20.35 24.17 0.48
C GLU A 56 -19.45 22.96 0.32
N GLU A 57 -18.13 23.19 0.24
CA GLU A 57 -17.20 22.14 -0.08
C GLU A 57 -17.46 21.00 0.90
N ALA A 58 -17.78 19.81 0.40
CA ALA A 58 -18.13 18.68 1.25
C ALA A 58 -17.08 18.56 2.36
N LYS A 59 -17.52 18.77 3.62
CA LYS A 59 -16.66 18.85 4.81
C LYS A 59 -15.86 17.55 5.02
N THR A 60 -16.33 16.47 4.37
CA THR A 60 -15.78 15.13 4.45
C THR A 60 -15.47 14.56 3.06
N VAL A 61 -14.52 13.63 3.02
CA VAL A 61 -14.07 12.92 1.82
C VAL A 61 -14.30 11.42 2.02
N LEU A 62 -14.80 10.74 0.99
CA LEU A 62 -14.80 9.28 0.94
C LEU A 62 -13.47 8.82 0.35
N TYR A 63 -12.64 8.18 1.17
CA TYR A 63 -11.32 7.72 0.83
C TYR A 63 -11.26 6.18 0.84
N LEU A 64 -10.99 5.58 -0.32
CA LEU A 64 -10.75 4.16 -0.48
C LEU A 64 -9.32 3.79 -0.10
N ALA A 65 -9.20 3.00 0.95
CA ALA A 65 -7.98 2.35 1.39
C ALA A 65 -7.91 0.88 0.91
N TYR A 66 -6.73 0.46 0.47
CA TYR A 66 -6.46 -0.92 0.02
C TYR A 66 -5.09 -1.47 0.42
N GLY A 67 -4.17 -0.60 0.88
CA GLY A 67 -2.84 -0.96 1.34
C GLY A 67 -2.72 -0.87 2.86
N SER A 68 -1.61 -0.30 3.35
CA SER A 68 -1.36 -0.15 4.79
C SER A 68 -2.43 0.67 5.55
N ASN A 69 -3.19 1.52 4.85
CA ASN A 69 -4.34 2.25 5.41
C ASN A 69 -5.53 1.37 5.79
N LEU A 70 -5.52 0.07 5.45
CA LEU A 70 -6.50 -0.87 5.98
C LEU A 70 -6.33 -1.09 7.48
N SER A 71 -5.10 -1.12 8.00
CA SER A 71 -4.84 -1.38 9.42
C SER A 71 -5.01 -0.14 10.29
N ALA A 72 -5.70 -0.29 11.42
CA ALA A 72 -5.84 0.72 12.45
C ALA A 72 -4.49 1.17 13.03
N GLU A 73 -3.48 0.28 13.10
CA GLU A 73 -2.12 0.64 13.53
C GLU A 73 -1.56 1.78 12.67
N THR A 74 -1.78 1.71 11.36
CA THR A 74 -1.28 2.71 10.43
C THR A 74 -2.22 3.90 10.36
N PHE A 75 -3.50 3.65 10.11
CA PHE A 75 -4.49 4.68 9.81
C PHE A 75 -4.81 5.54 11.03
N LYS A 76 -5.20 4.90 12.15
CA LYS A 76 -5.55 5.60 13.40
C LYS A 76 -4.31 5.90 14.24
N GLY A 77 -3.38 4.96 14.33
CA GLY A 77 -2.19 5.07 15.17
C GLY A 77 -1.14 6.02 14.60
N LYS A 78 -0.40 5.55 13.59
CA LYS A 78 0.76 6.27 13.02
C LYS A 78 0.39 7.58 12.33
N ARG A 79 -0.76 7.63 11.66
CA ARG A 79 -1.24 8.82 10.94
C ARG A 79 -2.17 9.71 11.78
N GLY A 80 -2.73 9.20 12.87
CA GLY A 80 -3.63 9.97 13.73
C GLY A 80 -5.01 10.24 13.13
N ILE A 81 -5.39 9.54 12.05
CA ILE A 81 -6.64 9.76 11.32
C ILE A 81 -7.82 9.26 12.16
N LYS A 82 -8.90 10.04 12.18
CA LYS A 82 -10.13 9.69 12.91
C LYS A 82 -11.27 9.51 11.91
N PRO A 83 -11.45 8.30 11.35
CA PRO A 83 -12.54 8.05 10.42
C PRO A 83 -13.89 8.29 11.10
N LEU A 84 -14.74 9.05 10.43
CA LEU A 84 -16.12 9.35 10.85
C LEU A 84 -17.02 8.14 10.63
N SER A 85 -16.80 7.44 9.52
CA SER A 85 -17.50 6.20 9.18
C SER A 85 -16.64 5.34 8.25
N ALA A 86 -16.99 4.06 8.11
CA ALA A 86 -16.32 3.13 7.20
C ALA A 86 -17.33 2.20 6.52
N VAL A 87 -16.98 1.70 5.33
CA VAL A 87 -17.75 0.66 4.62
C VAL A 87 -16.81 -0.20 3.77
N ASN A 88 -17.01 -1.52 3.80
CA ASN A 88 -16.25 -2.45 2.97
C ASN A 88 -16.78 -2.37 1.54
N VAL A 89 -15.88 -2.34 0.57
CA VAL A 89 -16.24 -2.18 -0.83
C VAL A 89 -15.49 -3.12 -1.75
N HIS A 90 -16.09 -3.31 -2.91
CA HIS A 90 -15.52 -3.99 -4.06
C HIS A 90 -15.42 -3.01 -5.23
N VAL A 91 -14.31 -3.05 -5.95
CA VAL A 91 -14.02 -2.20 -7.12
C VAL A 91 -13.58 -3.10 -8.27
N PRO A 92 -14.52 -3.54 -9.13
CA PRO A 92 -14.24 -4.49 -10.21
C PRO A 92 -13.22 -4.00 -11.24
N ALA A 93 -13.10 -2.67 -11.43
CA ALA A 93 -12.37 -2.05 -12.53
C ALA A 93 -10.84 -2.01 -12.36
N ILE A 94 -10.35 -2.13 -11.12
CA ILE A 94 -8.92 -2.07 -10.78
C ILE A 94 -8.51 -3.32 -10.01
N ASP A 95 -7.25 -3.73 -10.12
CA ASP A 95 -6.67 -4.81 -9.30
C ASP A 95 -5.58 -4.29 -8.38
N LEU A 96 -5.41 -4.97 -7.24
CA LEU A 96 -4.29 -4.78 -6.32
C LEU A 96 -2.99 -5.26 -6.98
N THR A 97 -1.99 -4.38 -6.99
CA THR A 97 -0.63 -4.68 -7.46
C THR A 97 0.38 -4.40 -6.34
N PHE A 98 1.61 -4.87 -6.52
CA PHE A 98 2.75 -4.59 -5.64
C PHE A 98 3.92 -4.08 -6.48
N ASP A 99 3.64 -3.07 -7.30
CA ASP A 99 4.53 -2.55 -8.34
C ASP A 99 5.00 -1.10 -8.05
N LEU A 100 4.68 -0.57 -6.87
CA LEU A 100 5.31 0.66 -6.39
C LEU A 100 6.65 0.31 -5.74
N CYS A 101 7.74 0.81 -6.33
CA CYS A 101 9.09 0.58 -5.84
C CYS A 101 9.31 1.17 -4.45
N GLY A 102 9.79 0.34 -3.53
CA GLY A 102 10.28 0.76 -2.22
C GLY A 102 11.80 0.81 -2.18
N ILE A 103 12.39 0.16 -1.18
CA ILE A 103 13.82 0.11 -0.95
C ILE A 103 14.28 -1.35 -1.02
N PRO A 104 15.24 -1.70 -1.89
CA PRO A 104 15.71 -3.08 -2.01
C PRO A 104 16.31 -3.60 -0.69
N TYR A 105 16.23 -4.91 -0.48
CA TYR A 105 16.67 -5.64 0.73
C TYR A 105 15.90 -5.35 2.03
N THR A 106 14.95 -4.42 2.03
CA THR A 106 14.15 -4.08 3.20
C THR A 106 12.67 -4.21 2.87
N GLU A 107 12.13 -3.24 2.14
CA GLU A 107 10.73 -3.20 1.68
C GLU A 107 10.72 -2.95 0.19
N PRO A 108 10.91 -4.01 -0.62
CA PRO A 108 11.24 -3.82 -2.03
C PRO A 108 10.12 -3.19 -2.84
N CYS A 109 8.87 -3.46 -2.47
CA CYS A 109 7.70 -2.87 -3.08
C CYS A 109 6.55 -2.67 -2.10
N PHE A 110 5.62 -1.81 -2.49
CA PHE A 110 4.40 -1.47 -1.76
C PHE A 110 3.16 -1.70 -2.65
N ALA A 111 2.00 -1.80 -2.01
CA ALA A 111 0.73 -2.00 -2.69
C ALA A 111 0.35 -0.79 -3.52
N ASN A 112 -0.20 -1.01 -4.70
CA ASN A 112 -0.72 0.00 -5.62
C ASN A 112 -1.96 -0.59 -6.32
N CYS A 113 -2.60 0.16 -7.21
CA CYS A 113 -3.71 -0.33 -8.03
C CYS A 113 -3.50 0.00 -9.51
N GLN A 114 -3.97 -0.90 -10.38
CA GLN A 114 -3.95 -0.71 -11.83
C GLN A 114 -5.32 -1.05 -12.43
N TYR A 115 -5.79 -0.23 -13.37
CA TYR A 115 -6.99 -0.56 -14.14
C TYR A 115 -6.76 -1.84 -14.94
N LYS A 116 -7.76 -2.73 -14.95
CA LYS A 116 -7.70 -4.00 -15.69
C LYS A 116 -7.36 -3.82 -17.18
N LYS A 117 -7.87 -2.74 -17.79
CA LYS A 117 -7.60 -2.37 -19.18
C LYS A 117 -6.14 -2.00 -19.47
N ASP A 118 -5.40 -1.56 -18.45
CA ASP A 118 -4.04 -1.01 -18.60
C ASP A 118 -2.97 -2.05 -18.20
N GLN A 119 -3.37 -3.23 -17.73
CA GLN A 119 -2.44 -4.28 -17.34
C GLN A 119 -1.89 -5.02 -18.57
N SER A 120 -0.56 -5.13 -18.65
CA SER A 120 0.10 -5.94 -19.66
C SER A 120 -0.07 -7.44 -19.37
N ASN A 121 -0.19 -8.24 -20.43
CA ASN A 121 -0.07 -9.70 -20.34
C ASN A 121 1.39 -10.11 -20.10
N SER A 122 1.95 -9.73 -18.94
CA SER A 122 3.31 -10.11 -18.58
C SER A 122 3.36 -11.61 -18.24
N PRO A 123 4.43 -12.34 -18.64
CA PRO A 123 4.59 -13.74 -18.31
C PRO A 123 4.52 -13.96 -16.80
N ARG A 124 3.77 -14.98 -16.35
CA ARG A 124 3.60 -15.34 -14.93
C ARG A 124 4.80 -16.08 -14.34
N THR A 125 5.98 -15.93 -14.94
CA THR A 125 7.18 -16.65 -14.51
C THR A 125 7.54 -16.22 -13.10
N LYS A 126 7.62 -17.18 -12.18
CA LYS A 126 7.91 -16.94 -10.75
C LYS A 126 6.77 -16.20 -10.03
N ASP A 127 5.51 -16.64 -10.16
CA ASP A 127 4.41 -16.10 -9.36
C ASP A 127 4.63 -16.36 -7.85
N TYR A 128 4.52 -15.31 -7.04
CA TYR A 128 4.54 -15.41 -5.57
C TYR A 128 3.11 -15.40 -4.98
N HIS A 129 2.16 -15.89 -5.79
CA HIS A 129 0.73 -16.05 -5.52
C HIS A 129 -0.10 -14.78 -5.60
N LYS A 130 0.52 -13.62 -5.87
CA LYS A 130 -0.20 -12.35 -5.90
C LYS A 130 -1.16 -12.23 -7.10
N THR A 131 -0.91 -12.96 -8.18
CA THR A 131 -1.71 -12.91 -9.43
C THR A 131 -2.90 -13.88 -9.42
N ARG A 132 -3.14 -14.57 -8.30
CA ARG A 132 -4.23 -15.56 -8.17
C ARG A 132 -5.61 -14.93 -7.99
N TRP A 133 -5.67 -13.66 -7.60
CA TRP A 133 -6.90 -12.90 -7.48
C TRP A 133 -7.25 -12.17 -8.77
N HIS A 134 -8.49 -12.30 -9.23
CA HIS A 134 -8.96 -11.75 -10.51
C HIS A 134 -10.33 -11.05 -10.41
N LYS A 135 -10.86 -10.89 -9.20
CA LYS A 135 -12.20 -10.33 -8.99
C LYS A 135 -12.21 -8.80 -8.90
N GLY A 136 -11.06 -8.12 -9.00
CA GLY A 136 -10.97 -6.67 -8.76
C GLY A 136 -10.65 -6.35 -7.29
N LEU A 137 -10.35 -5.10 -7.00
CA LEU A 137 -9.90 -4.67 -5.68
C LEU A 137 -11.00 -4.81 -4.62
N VAL A 138 -10.61 -5.25 -3.43
CA VAL A 138 -11.44 -5.21 -2.23
C VAL A 138 -10.73 -4.29 -1.23
N GLY A 139 -11.49 -3.42 -0.59
CA GLY A 139 -10.93 -2.45 0.33
C GLY A 139 -11.97 -1.84 1.26
N VAL A 140 -11.58 -0.77 1.93
CA VAL A 140 -12.43 -0.05 2.88
C VAL A 140 -12.50 1.40 2.46
N VAL A 141 -13.71 1.91 2.28
CA VAL A 141 -13.93 3.35 2.16
C VAL A 141 -14.13 3.92 3.54
N TYR A 142 -13.28 4.88 3.91
CA TYR A 142 -13.42 5.71 5.09
C TYR A 142 -14.03 7.06 4.73
N GLU A 143 -14.97 7.52 5.53
CA GLU A 143 -15.33 8.93 5.55
C GLU A 143 -14.38 9.67 6.51
N VAL A 144 -13.64 10.64 6.01
CA VAL A 144 -12.66 11.41 6.78
C VAL A 144 -12.89 12.90 6.62
N THR A 145 -12.40 13.70 7.57
CA THR A 145 -12.41 15.16 7.42
C THR A 145 -11.44 15.60 6.32
N ARG A 146 -11.60 16.80 5.77
CA ARG A 146 -10.64 17.38 4.82
C ARG A 146 -9.23 17.52 5.41
N GLU A 147 -9.11 17.77 6.71
CA GLU A 147 -7.81 17.87 7.41
C GLU A 147 -7.11 16.50 7.48
N ASP A 148 -7.87 15.47 7.84
CA ASP A 148 -7.38 14.09 7.84
C ASP A 148 -7.00 13.65 6.41
N TYR A 149 -7.80 14.02 5.41
CA TYR A 149 -7.50 13.72 4.02
C TYR A 149 -6.18 14.35 3.54
N ARG A 150 -5.91 15.61 3.90
CA ARG A 150 -4.61 16.26 3.64
C ARG A 150 -3.45 15.52 4.31
N THR A 151 -3.65 15.02 5.52
CA THR A 151 -2.65 14.22 6.23
C THR A 151 -2.38 12.90 5.52
N ILE A 152 -3.42 12.25 4.98
CA ILE A 152 -3.27 11.05 4.13
C ILE A 152 -2.42 11.40 2.91
N LEU A 153 -2.79 12.44 2.15
CA LEU A 153 -2.03 12.87 0.96
C LEU A 153 -0.55 13.17 1.28
N ALA A 154 -0.29 13.92 2.35
CA ALA A 154 1.07 14.27 2.76
C ALA A 154 1.91 13.04 3.16
N THR A 155 1.29 12.02 3.75
CA THR A 155 1.98 10.81 4.25
C THR A 155 2.09 9.68 3.23
N GLU A 156 1.35 9.73 2.13
CA GLU A 156 1.44 8.79 0.99
C GLU A 156 2.42 9.29 -0.08
N GLY A 157 3.29 10.26 0.27
CA GLY A 157 4.30 10.82 -0.63
C GLY A 157 3.90 12.17 -1.24
N GLY A 158 2.89 12.86 -0.71
CA GLY A 158 2.59 14.26 -1.04
C GLY A 158 2.36 14.54 -2.51
N GLY A 159 1.79 13.55 -3.23
CA GLY A 159 1.53 13.63 -4.67
C GLY A 159 2.73 13.34 -5.59
N SER A 160 3.89 12.91 -5.05
CA SER A 160 5.07 12.61 -5.89
C SER A 160 5.07 11.21 -6.50
N SER A 161 4.35 10.27 -5.89
CA SER A 161 4.33 8.85 -6.28
C SER A 161 2.92 8.37 -6.63
N TYR A 162 1.90 8.79 -5.87
CA TYR A 162 0.50 8.50 -6.15
C TYR A 162 -0.21 9.72 -6.71
N LYS A 163 -1.16 9.47 -7.62
CA LYS A 163 -2.14 10.43 -8.11
C LYS A 163 -3.48 10.15 -7.45
N GLU A 164 -4.19 11.24 -7.17
CA GLU A 164 -5.57 11.18 -6.69
C GLU A 164 -6.48 10.85 -7.87
N GLU A 165 -7.33 9.83 -7.69
CA GLU A 165 -8.26 9.37 -8.71
C GLU A 165 -9.60 9.02 -8.07
N ILE A 166 -10.66 9.13 -8.85
CA ILE A 166 -12.01 8.77 -8.44
C ILE A 166 -12.37 7.41 -9.03
N VAL A 167 -12.82 6.49 -8.19
CA VAL A 167 -13.20 5.14 -8.59
C VAL A 167 -14.64 4.81 -8.15
N GLU A 168 -15.31 3.98 -8.95
CA GLU A 168 -16.64 3.48 -8.66
C GLU A 168 -16.57 2.27 -7.71
N CYS A 169 -17.15 2.43 -6.53
CA CYS A 169 -17.16 1.45 -5.46
C CYS A 169 -18.55 0.81 -5.31
N PHE A 170 -18.57 -0.50 -5.06
CA PHE A 170 -19.76 -1.26 -4.76
C PHE A 170 -19.71 -1.73 -3.31
N VAL A 171 -20.78 -1.50 -2.54
CA VAL A 171 -20.82 -1.93 -1.14
C VAL A 171 -20.79 -3.45 -1.04
N LEU A 172 -19.87 -3.98 -0.24
CA LEU A 172 -19.86 -5.38 0.15
C LEU A 172 -20.86 -5.62 1.29
N PRO A 173 -21.83 -6.55 1.14
CA PRO A 173 -22.74 -6.88 2.23
C PRO A 173 -21.99 -7.37 3.47
N LYS A 174 -22.49 -7.03 4.65
CA LYS A 174 -21.89 -7.46 5.92
C LYS A 174 -21.97 -8.98 6.04
N GLY A 175 -20.86 -9.60 6.45
CA GLY A 175 -20.77 -11.05 6.64
C GLY A 175 -20.63 -11.85 5.34
N SER A 176 -20.46 -11.19 4.19
CA SER A 176 -20.12 -11.87 2.93
C SER A 176 -18.80 -12.63 3.06
N LYS A 177 -18.83 -13.92 2.74
CA LYS A 177 -17.63 -14.77 2.71
C LYS A 177 -16.89 -14.72 1.37
N THR A 178 -17.63 -14.51 0.30
CA THR A 178 -17.13 -14.49 -1.08
C THR A 178 -17.34 -13.12 -1.71
N VAL A 179 -16.57 -12.84 -2.76
CA VAL A 179 -16.72 -11.64 -3.57
C VAL A 179 -17.40 -12.00 -4.89
N ASP A 180 -18.48 -11.32 -5.22
CA ASP A 180 -19.10 -11.38 -6.54
C ASP A 180 -18.27 -10.54 -7.51
N PRO A 181 -17.70 -11.11 -8.59
CA PRO A 181 -16.94 -10.35 -9.57
C PRO A 181 -17.78 -9.29 -10.31
N ASN A 182 -19.11 -9.45 -10.36
CA ASN A 182 -20.02 -8.56 -11.09
C ASN A 182 -21.11 -8.01 -10.15
N PRO A 183 -20.75 -7.07 -9.26
CA PRO A 183 -21.70 -6.54 -8.28
C PRO A 183 -22.89 -5.87 -8.96
N SER A 184 -24.09 -6.14 -8.43
CA SER A 184 -25.36 -5.59 -8.93
C SER A 184 -25.89 -4.42 -8.08
N SER A 185 -25.20 -4.05 -7.00
CA SER A 185 -25.58 -2.91 -6.16
C SER A 185 -25.30 -1.58 -6.86
N ASN A 186 -25.98 -0.52 -6.42
CA ASN A 186 -25.73 0.81 -6.96
C ASN A 186 -24.30 1.27 -6.60
N PRO A 187 -23.49 1.71 -7.57
CA PRO A 187 -22.16 2.21 -7.29
C PRO A 187 -22.20 3.59 -6.62
N PHE A 188 -21.10 3.93 -5.94
CA PHE A 188 -20.83 5.28 -5.46
C PHE A 188 -19.36 5.65 -5.70
N GLN A 189 -19.05 6.94 -5.71
CA GLN A 189 -17.68 7.40 -5.99
C GLN A 189 -16.87 7.61 -4.71
N ALA A 190 -15.62 7.15 -4.72
CA ALA A 190 -14.64 7.43 -3.67
C ALA A 190 -13.31 7.85 -4.28
N TYR A 191 -12.59 8.72 -3.57
CA TYR A 191 -11.22 9.06 -3.89
C TYR A 191 -10.30 7.92 -3.48
N THR A 192 -9.32 7.62 -4.31
CA THR A 192 -8.23 6.72 -3.98
C THR A 192 -6.91 7.27 -4.50
N LEU A 193 -5.83 6.61 -4.13
CA LEU A 193 -4.48 6.96 -4.54
C LEU A 193 -3.95 5.84 -5.40
N LEU A 194 -3.54 6.14 -6.63
CA LEU A 194 -2.99 5.13 -7.53
C LEU A 194 -1.86 5.68 -8.40
N CYS A 195 -0.92 4.82 -8.76
CA CYS A 195 0.24 5.14 -9.58
C CYS A 195 0.08 4.39 -10.90
N PRO A 196 -0.63 4.96 -11.91
CA PRO A 196 -0.94 4.25 -13.15
C PRO A 196 0.32 4.01 -14.00
N PHE A 197 0.28 3.02 -14.90
CA PHE A 197 1.40 2.71 -15.80
C PHE A 197 1.69 3.75 -16.89
N ASN A 198 0.81 4.74 -17.06
CA ASN A 198 0.86 5.63 -18.21
C ASN A 198 2.23 6.34 -18.31
N SER A 199 2.90 6.15 -19.45
CA SER A 199 4.34 6.31 -19.69
C SER A 199 4.89 7.74 -19.56
N GLU A 200 4.04 8.72 -19.31
CA GLU A 200 4.41 10.13 -19.21
C GLU A 200 4.85 10.55 -17.81
N ASP A 201 4.62 9.72 -16.80
CA ASP A 201 5.12 10.01 -15.45
C ASP A 201 6.60 9.63 -15.31
N ALA A 202 7.47 10.55 -15.73
CA ALA A 202 8.92 10.43 -15.58
C ALA A 202 9.35 10.18 -14.12
N ASN A 203 8.48 10.37 -13.13
CA ASN A 203 8.79 10.22 -11.72
C ASN A 203 8.66 8.79 -11.22
N ARG A 204 7.91 7.93 -11.94
CA ARG A 204 7.73 6.53 -11.59
C ARG A 204 8.98 5.72 -11.92
N ILE A 205 9.49 4.98 -10.93
CA ILE A 205 10.50 3.94 -11.18
C ILE A 205 9.75 2.70 -11.69
N VAL A 206 9.83 2.48 -13.00
CA VAL A 206 9.20 1.33 -13.66
C VAL A 206 10.19 0.17 -13.66
N ARG A 207 9.81 -0.95 -13.04
CA ARG A 207 10.57 -2.20 -13.12
C ARG A 207 10.24 -2.92 -14.43
N PRO A 208 11.19 -3.68 -15.03
CA PRO A 208 10.95 -4.41 -16.28
C PRO A 208 9.76 -5.38 -16.20
N ASP A 209 9.62 -6.07 -15.07
CA ASP A 209 8.45 -6.88 -14.74
C ASP A 209 7.78 -6.31 -13.47
N PRO A 210 6.58 -5.72 -13.58
CA PRO A 210 5.86 -5.16 -12.43
C PRO A 210 5.40 -6.22 -11.44
N ASN A 211 5.44 -7.50 -11.83
CA ASN A 211 5.00 -8.63 -11.01
C ASN A 211 6.16 -9.34 -10.30
N TYR A 212 7.40 -8.85 -10.46
CA TYR A 212 8.59 -9.53 -10.00
C TYR A 212 8.86 -9.40 -8.50
N ALA A 213 8.79 -8.16 -7.99
CA ALA A 213 9.20 -7.81 -6.64
C ALA A 213 8.21 -8.30 -5.59
N GLN A 214 8.72 -8.83 -4.48
CA GLN A 214 7.89 -9.30 -3.36
C GLN A 214 7.77 -8.22 -2.28
N PRO A 215 6.56 -7.98 -1.73
CA PRO A 215 6.37 -7.08 -0.61
C PRO A 215 6.96 -7.68 0.68
N SER A 216 7.38 -6.83 1.62
CA SER A 216 7.94 -7.30 2.90
C SER A 216 6.88 -8.01 3.74
N ALA A 217 7.31 -8.95 4.59
CA ALA A 217 6.41 -9.62 5.54
C ALA A 217 5.73 -8.62 6.49
N ARG A 218 6.48 -7.61 6.93
CA ARG A 218 5.97 -6.53 7.78
C ARG A 218 4.86 -5.75 7.07
N TYR A 219 5.03 -5.42 5.79
CA TYR A 219 4.05 -4.65 5.03
C TYR A 219 2.80 -5.47 4.71
N LEU A 220 2.96 -6.72 4.29
CA LEU A 220 1.82 -7.63 4.09
C LEU A 220 1.01 -7.81 5.38
N LYS A 221 1.68 -7.90 6.53
CA LYS A 221 1.00 -7.98 7.83
C LYS A 221 0.05 -6.81 8.06
N LEU A 222 0.42 -5.58 7.69
CA LEU A 222 -0.47 -4.42 7.82
C LEU A 222 -1.72 -4.54 6.94
N ILE A 223 -1.60 -5.16 5.78
CA ILE A 223 -2.74 -5.37 4.87
C ILE A 223 -3.63 -6.49 5.42
N THR A 224 -3.06 -7.61 5.83
CA THR A 224 -3.82 -8.75 6.37
C THR A 224 -4.49 -8.41 7.70
N ASP A 225 -3.78 -7.76 8.63
CA ASP A 225 -4.36 -7.29 9.90
C ASP A 225 -5.54 -6.36 9.63
N GLY A 226 -5.37 -5.38 8.73
CA GLY A 226 -6.44 -4.45 8.36
C GLY A 226 -7.64 -5.15 7.71
N ALA A 227 -7.39 -6.14 6.86
CA ALA A 227 -8.45 -6.94 6.25
C ALA A 227 -9.27 -7.70 7.31
N GLU A 228 -8.59 -8.28 8.31
CA GLU A 228 -9.21 -8.99 9.44
C GLU A 228 -9.96 -8.04 10.38
N GLU A 229 -9.35 -6.91 10.77
CA GLU A 229 -9.95 -5.86 11.59
C GLU A 229 -11.29 -5.38 10.99
N HIS A 230 -11.33 -5.27 9.66
CA HIS A 230 -12.51 -4.83 8.91
C HIS A 230 -13.48 -5.96 8.52
N ASN A 231 -13.17 -7.21 8.86
CA ASN A 231 -13.97 -8.38 8.48
C ASN A 231 -14.24 -8.39 6.96
N LEU A 232 -13.20 -8.17 6.16
CA LEU A 232 -13.27 -8.35 4.70
C LEU A 232 -13.63 -9.82 4.37
N PRO A 233 -14.16 -10.11 3.17
CA PRO A 233 -14.58 -11.46 2.81
C PRO A 233 -13.47 -12.50 3.00
N GLU A 234 -13.82 -13.64 3.60
CA GLU A 234 -12.93 -14.77 3.94
C GLU A 234 -12.07 -15.19 2.73
N GLU A 235 -12.69 -15.30 1.56
CA GLU A 235 -12.00 -15.64 0.31
C GLU A 235 -10.89 -14.63 -0.07
N TYR A 236 -11.09 -13.33 0.22
CA TYR A 236 -10.10 -12.29 -0.06
C TYR A 236 -8.98 -12.30 0.99
N VAL A 237 -9.32 -12.52 2.25
CA VAL A 237 -8.36 -12.65 3.35
C VAL A 237 -7.42 -13.85 3.11
N ASP A 238 -7.97 -14.99 2.69
CA ASP A 238 -7.20 -16.18 2.32
C ASP A 238 -6.24 -15.90 1.15
N TYR A 239 -6.71 -15.15 0.15
CA TYR A 239 -5.84 -14.69 -0.93
C TYR A 239 -4.66 -13.86 -0.40
N LEU A 240 -4.91 -12.86 0.45
CA LEU A 240 -3.88 -11.98 0.99
C LEU A 240 -2.84 -12.76 1.82
N HIS A 241 -3.28 -13.70 2.66
CA HIS A 241 -2.39 -14.61 3.42
C HIS A 241 -1.58 -15.55 2.51
N GLY A 242 -2.12 -15.89 1.35
CA GLY A 242 -1.45 -16.73 0.36
C GLY A 242 -0.26 -16.05 -0.34
N ILE A 243 -0.14 -14.72 -0.29
CA ILE A 243 0.92 -13.95 -0.95
C ILE A 243 2.26 -14.19 -0.25
N ARG A 244 3.26 -14.72 -0.97
CA ARG A 244 4.59 -14.96 -0.40
C ARG A 244 5.37 -13.66 -0.24
N SER A 245 5.80 -13.39 0.98
CA SER A 245 6.58 -12.21 1.33
C SER A 245 8.06 -12.30 0.93
N TYR A 246 8.70 -11.14 0.82
CA TYR A 246 10.15 -11.01 0.70
C TYR A 246 10.84 -11.38 2.01
N THR A 247 11.87 -12.22 1.92
CA THR A 247 12.75 -12.57 3.03
C THR A 247 14.21 -12.54 2.60
N VAL A 248 15.07 -12.02 3.46
CA VAL A 248 16.52 -12.06 3.29
C VAL A 248 17.02 -13.44 3.71
N THR A 249 17.57 -14.21 2.77
CA THR A 249 17.98 -15.60 3.00
C THR A 249 19.50 -15.80 3.03
N THR A 250 20.27 -14.85 2.49
CA THR A 250 21.73 -14.96 2.40
C THR A 250 22.45 -13.94 3.27
N ILE A 251 23.67 -14.27 3.70
CA ILE A 251 24.55 -13.35 4.45
C ILE A 251 24.86 -12.12 3.60
N ARG A 252 25.05 -12.29 2.28
CA ARG A 252 25.32 -11.19 1.35
C ARG A 252 24.16 -10.20 1.28
N GLN A 253 22.92 -10.68 1.13
CA GLN A 253 21.73 -9.83 1.19
C GLN A 253 21.61 -9.16 2.57
N LYS A 254 21.97 -9.86 3.65
CA LYS A 254 21.94 -9.29 5.01
C LYS A 254 22.95 -8.16 5.18
N THR A 255 24.15 -8.29 4.61
CA THR A 255 25.15 -7.20 4.59
C THR A 255 24.61 -5.98 3.84
N ALA A 256 24.04 -6.17 2.65
CA ALA A 256 23.43 -5.07 1.89
C ALA A 256 22.27 -4.41 2.65
N GLN A 257 21.40 -5.21 3.26
CA GLN A 257 20.32 -4.73 4.11
C GLN A 257 20.84 -3.82 5.23
N ILE A 258 21.90 -4.22 5.94
CA ILE A 258 22.49 -3.41 7.02
C ILE A 258 23.07 -2.11 6.46
N ILE A 259 23.78 -2.15 5.33
CA ILE A 259 24.32 -0.94 4.68
C ILE A 259 23.19 0.03 4.34
N ILE A 260 22.14 -0.43 3.66
CA ILE A 260 20.99 0.41 3.29
C ILE A 260 20.28 0.96 4.52
N MET A 261 20.02 0.12 5.52
CA MET A 261 19.36 0.55 6.76
C MET A 261 20.18 1.57 7.54
N THR A 262 21.52 1.52 7.46
CA THR A 262 22.40 2.43 8.20
C THR A 262 22.58 3.77 7.47
N PHE A 263 22.73 3.74 6.14
CA PHE A 263 23.12 4.93 5.39
C PHE A 263 21.99 5.56 4.58
N ILE A 264 21.07 4.76 4.03
CA ILE A 264 20.03 5.25 3.13
C ILE A 264 18.75 5.55 3.88
N VAL A 265 18.30 4.64 4.75
CA VAL A 265 17.03 4.81 5.48
C VAL A 265 17.02 6.11 6.29
N PRO A 266 18.01 6.46 7.12
CA PRO A 266 17.98 7.71 7.90
C PRO A 266 17.86 8.98 7.05
N VAL A 267 18.46 8.99 5.85
CA VAL A 267 18.31 10.09 4.90
C VAL A 267 16.87 10.17 4.40
N ILE A 268 16.28 9.04 4.02
CA ILE A 268 14.87 8.95 3.63
C ILE A 268 13.96 9.45 4.77
N LEU A 269 14.22 9.04 6.01
CA LEU A 269 13.45 9.47 7.18
C LEU A 269 13.53 10.98 7.39
N THR A 270 14.72 11.55 7.21
CA THR A 270 14.94 12.98 7.31
C THR A 270 14.13 13.72 6.25
N LEU A 271 14.14 13.27 4.99
CA LEU A 271 13.36 13.88 3.91
C LEU A 271 11.84 13.80 4.16
N PHE A 272 11.34 12.67 4.64
CA PHE A 272 9.92 12.54 5.05
C PHE A 272 9.58 13.45 6.24
N GLY A 273 10.47 13.58 7.21
CA GLY A 273 10.32 14.50 8.34
C GLY A 273 10.22 15.96 7.88
N LEU A 274 11.10 16.39 6.97
CA LEU A 274 11.02 17.70 6.32
C LEU A 274 9.71 17.87 5.56
N GLY A 275 9.23 16.80 4.90
CA GLY A 275 7.97 16.83 4.17
C GLY A 275 6.77 17.17 5.06
N LYS A 276 6.72 16.63 6.28
CA LYS A 276 5.69 16.98 7.26
C LYS A 276 5.74 18.45 7.71
N ILE A 277 6.94 19.04 7.74
CA ILE A 277 7.14 20.42 8.19
C ILE A 277 6.81 21.41 7.07
N PHE A 278 7.14 21.05 5.82
CA PHE A 278 7.06 21.96 4.67
C PHE A 278 5.89 21.68 3.71
N ALA A 279 5.06 20.65 3.96
CA ALA A 279 3.87 20.42 3.17
C ALA A 279 2.94 21.63 3.22
N ASP A 280 2.36 21.97 2.07
CA ASP A 280 1.43 23.09 1.99
C ASP A 280 0.06 22.75 2.61
N LYS A 281 -0.85 23.74 2.57
CA LYS A 281 -2.23 23.58 3.06
C LYS A 281 -3.06 22.51 2.32
N ASN A 282 -2.56 21.96 1.22
CA ASN A 282 -3.19 20.90 0.46
C ASN A 282 -2.48 19.55 0.66
N GLY A 283 -1.42 19.49 1.48
CA GLY A 283 -0.61 18.30 1.70
C GLY A 283 0.44 18.05 0.61
N LYS A 284 0.65 19.00 -0.31
CA LYS A 284 1.64 18.90 -1.39
C LYS A 284 3.02 19.31 -0.88
N LEU A 285 4.04 18.52 -1.23
CA LEU A 285 5.44 18.81 -0.90
C LEU A 285 6.00 19.95 -1.77
N PRO A 286 6.91 20.78 -1.25
CA PRO A 286 7.65 21.74 -2.08
C PRO A 286 8.44 21.04 -3.19
N ASP A 287 8.50 21.64 -4.38
CA ASP A 287 9.09 21.02 -5.56
C ASP A 287 10.56 20.60 -5.36
N TRP A 288 11.36 21.39 -4.64
CA TRP A 288 12.76 21.05 -4.35
C TRP A 288 12.89 19.77 -3.53
N LEU A 289 11.98 19.57 -2.56
CA LEU A 289 11.99 18.42 -1.67
C LEU A 289 11.46 17.18 -2.39
N ALA A 290 10.39 17.33 -3.17
CA ALA A 290 9.89 16.28 -4.04
C ALA A 290 10.96 15.83 -5.05
N ASN A 291 11.70 16.77 -5.66
CA ASN A 291 12.80 16.46 -6.57
C ASN A 291 13.97 15.77 -5.85
N ALA A 292 14.32 16.18 -4.63
CA ALA A 292 15.36 15.53 -3.83
C ALA A 292 14.99 14.08 -3.50
N MET A 293 13.77 13.84 -3.01
CA MET A 293 13.26 12.49 -2.73
C MET A 293 13.31 11.61 -3.99
N ARG A 294 12.78 12.12 -5.11
CA ARG A 294 12.78 11.40 -6.39
C ARG A 294 14.19 11.03 -6.86
N THR A 295 15.13 11.97 -6.74
CA THR A 295 16.53 11.75 -7.14
C THR A 295 17.19 10.68 -6.28
N LEU A 296 16.94 10.70 -4.97
CA LEU A 296 17.45 9.69 -4.04
C LEU A 296 16.93 8.29 -4.39
N PHE A 297 15.61 8.13 -4.55
CA PHE A 297 15.03 6.83 -4.90
C PHE A 297 15.58 6.30 -6.24
N ARG A 298 15.65 7.14 -7.28
CA ARG A 298 16.25 6.74 -8.56
C ARG A 298 17.71 6.32 -8.40
N PHE A 299 18.50 7.06 -7.62
CA PHE A 299 19.90 6.73 -7.36
C PHE A 299 20.03 5.37 -6.68
N VAL A 300 19.22 5.09 -5.65
CA VAL A 300 19.21 3.81 -4.93
C VAL A 300 18.93 2.65 -5.90
N TRP A 301 17.92 2.80 -6.76
CA TRP A 301 17.57 1.75 -7.73
C TRP A 301 18.62 1.57 -8.83
N VAL A 302 19.22 2.65 -9.34
CA VAL A 302 20.34 2.56 -10.30
C VAL A 302 21.56 1.87 -9.66
N ALA A 303 21.90 2.23 -8.42
CA ALA A 303 22.99 1.57 -7.69
C ALA A 303 22.68 0.10 -7.42
N TYR A 304 21.42 -0.22 -7.14
CA TYR A 304 20.98 -1.59 -6.97
C TYR A 304 21.14 -2.42 -8.26
N ASP A 305 20.58 -1.94 -9.37
CA ASP A 305 20.58 -2.66 -10.65
C ASP A 305 21.99 -2.82 -11.23
N ARG A 306 22.89 -1.86 -11.02
CA ARG A 306 24.26 -1.88 -11.59
C ARG A 306 25.30 -2.57 -10.70
N ILE A 307 25.05 -2.67 -9.40
CA ILE A 307 26.09 -3.07 -8.43
C ILE A 307 25.53 -3.98 -7.36
N LEU A 308 24.50 -3.55 -6.62
CA LEU A 308 24.13 -4.27 -5.40
C LEU A 308 23.55 -5.64 -5.71
N LYS A 309 22.69 -5.77 -6.73
CA LYS A 309 22.08 -7.04 -7.10
C LYS A 309 23.15 -8.10 -7.40
N ASP A 310 24.13 -7.77 -8.24
CA ASP A 310 25.21 -8.68 -8.61
C ASP A 310 26.14 -9.02 -7.43
N LYS A 311 26.44 -8.04 -6.59
CA LYS A 311 27.39 -8.21 -5.46
C LYS A 311 26.76 -8.77 -4.20
N PHE A 312 25.47 -8.60 -3.97
CA PHE A 312 24.83 -8.96 -2.71
C PHE A 312 23.64 -9.91 -2.86
N GLY A 313 23.25 -10.23 -4.09
CA GLY A 313 22.07 -11.05 -4.39
C GLY A 313 20.82 -10.19 -4.59
N ASP A 314 19.72 -10.84 -4.93
CA ASP A 314 18.45 -10.19 -5.26
C ASP A 314 17.85 -9.46 -4.03
N GLY A 315 17.62 -8.16 -4.15
CA GLY A 315 17.01 -7.32 -3.12
C GLY A 315 15.51 -7.12 -3.29
N GLU A 316 14.93 -7.68 -4.34
CA GLU A 316 13.51 -7.62 -4.67
C GLU A 316 12.77 -8.93 -4.39
N ARG A 317 13.52 -10.04 -4.32
CA ARG A 317 12.96 -11.38 -4.22
C ARG A 317 13.73 -12.29 -3.27
N THR A 318 12.98 -13.14 -2.58
CA THR A 318 13.51 -14.24 -1.77
C THR A 318 14.25 -15.23 -2.66
N ILE A 319 15.51 -15.53 -2.32
CA ILE A 319 16.31 -16.55 -2.99
C ILE A 319 16.11 -17.87 -2.25
N GLU A 320 15.60 -18.90 -2.93
CA GLU A 320 15.48 -20.24 -2.38
C GLU A 320 16.85 -20.94 -2.37
N ARG A 321 17.24 -21.53 -1.24
CA ARG A 321 18.51 -22.25 -1.10
C ARG A 321 18.30 -23.71 -1.49
N ASN A 322 18.45 -24.05 -2.76
CA ASN A 322 18.61 -25.45 -3.16
C ASN A 322 20.06 -25.88 -2.92
N GLY A 323 20.22 -27.10 -2.39
CA GLY A 323 21.53 -27.66 -2.06
C GLY A 323 22.42 -27.74 -3.31
N ASN A 324 23.53 -27.01 -3.23
CA ASN A 324 24.74 -27.09 -4.07
C ASN A 324 24.71 -26.69 -5.55
N ASP A 325 23.59 -26.26 -6.12
CA ASP A 325 23.60 -25.54 -7.41
C ASP A 325 22.63 -24.35 -7.35
N ILE A 326 23.15 -23.15 -7.67
CA ILE A 326 22.34 -21.93 -7.82
C ILE A 326 21.69 -22.01 -9.20
N GLU A 327 20.60 -22.76 -9.30
CA GLU A 327 19.64 -22.63 -10.39
C GLU A 327 18.31 -22.13 -9.80
N GLU A 328 17.79 -21.04 -10.37
CA GLU A 328 16.42 -20.60 -10.15
C GLU A 328 15.47 -21.68 -10.72
N MET A 329 15.07 -22.61 -9.87
CA MET A 329 14.13 -23.66 -10.27
C MET A 329 12.69 -23.16 -10.29
N ASP A 330 12.06 -23.39 -11.44
CA ASP A 330 10.64 -23.21 -11.70
C ASP A 330 9.83 -24.29 -10.94
N LEU A 331 9.34 -23.93 -9.75
CA LEU A 331 8.62 -24.82 -8.84
C LEU A 331 7.25 -25.32 -9.36
N ASP A 332 6.78 -24.78 -10.49
CA ASP A 332 5.45 -25.12 -11.04
C ASP A 332 5.36 -26.58 -11.52
N LYS A 333 6.47 -27.21 -11.95
CA LYS A 333 6.45 -28.63 -12.37
C LYS A 333 6.07 -29.61 -11.26
N ARG A 334 6.41 -29.30 -10.00
CA ARG A 334 6.22 -30.23 -8.88
C ARG A 334 4.80 -30.20 -8.31
N TRP A 335 4.03 -29.13 -8.56
CA TRP A 335 2.64 -29.03 -8.15
C TRP A 335 1.71 -29.78 -9.11
N ASP A 336 1.97 -29.69 -10.41
CA ASP A 336 1.20 -30.41 -11.42
C ASP A 336 1.42 -31.92 -11.35
N GLU A 337 2.64 -32.39 -11.11
CA GLU A 337 2.93 -33.82 -10.91
C GLU A 337 2.21 -34.40 -9.69
N LYS A 338 2.11 -33.64 -8.59
CA LYS A 338 1.39 -34.08 -7.38
C LYS A 338 -0.11 -34.19 -7.59
N LYS A 339 -0.72 -33.33 -8.41
CA LYS A 339 -2.13 -33.45 -8.79
C LYS A 339 -2.38 -34.58 -9.78
N MET A 340 -1.46 -34.83 -10.69
CA MET A 340 -1.55 -35.95 -11.65
C MET A 340 -1.31 -37.32 -11.00
N SER A 341 -0.66 -37.39 -9.83
CA SER A 341 -0.51 -38.63 -9.06
C SER A 341 -1.69 -38.98 -8.14
N LEU A 342 -2.70 -38.09 -8.06
CA LEU A 342 -3.91 -38.24 -7.23
C LEU A 342 -5.20 -38.35 -8.08
N LEU A 343 -5.04 -38.51 -9.40
CA LEU A 343 -6.04 -38.98 -10.36
C LEU A 343 -5.60 -40.35 -10.87
#